data_AF-A0A6N3FFK7-F1
#
_entry.id   AF-A0A6N3FFK7-F1
#
_cell.length_a   1.000
_cell.length_b   1.000
_cell.length_c   1.000
_cell.angle_alpha   90.00
_cell.angle_beta   90.00
_cell.angle_gamma   90.00
#
_symmetry.space_group_name_H-M   'P 1'
#
loop_
_entity.id
_entity.type
_entity.pdbx_description
1 polymer ?
#
loop_
_entity_poly.entity_id
_entity_poly.type
_entity_poly.pdbx_seq_one_letter_code
_entity_poly.pdbx_strand_id
1 'polypeptide(L)' 'MQMYFPYEKQCTRCGLIYESHWPILDEPFVCPHCVRESWKQRKEALVKRRKGVDYGKSQF' A
#
# COMPACT_ATOMS: atom_id res chain seq x y z
N MET A 1 -34.25 -7.34 -11.45
CA MET A 1 -33.04 -6.52 -11.64
C MET A 1 -32.38 -6.36 -10.28
N GLN A 2 -31.35 -7.16 -9.96
CA GLN A 2 -30.56 -6.93 -8.75
C GLN A 2 -29.71 -5.68 -9.01
N MET A 3 -30.02 -4.58 -8.34
CA MET A 3 -29.17 -3.39 -8.32
C MET A 3 -27.88 -3.78 -7.60
N TYR A 4 -26.82 -4.02 -8.37
CA TYR A 4 -25.48 -4.29 -7.85
C TYR A 4 -24.91 -2.95 -7.37
N PHE A 5 -25.30 -2.51 -6.17
CA PHE A 5 -24.72 -1.32 -5.57
C PHE A 5 -23.22 -1.56 -5.33
N PRO A 6 -22.32 -0.64 -5.73
CA PRO A 6 -20.93 -0.76 -5.35
C PRO A 6 -20.85 -0.66 -3.83
N TYR A 7 -20.21 -1.64 -3.20
CA TYR A 7 -19.88 -1.58 -1.78
C TYR A 7 -18.91 -0.42 -1.56
N GLU A 8 -19.28 0.51 -0.67
CA GLU A 8 -18.36 1.54 -0.22
C GLU A 8 -17.38 0.96 0.81
N LYS A 9 -16.08 1.12 0.53
CA LYS A 9 -15.00 0.69 1.43
C LYS A 9 -14.22 1.92 1.89
N GLN A 10 -14.15 2.13 3.20
CA GLN A 10 -13.35 3.20 3.76
C GLN A 10 -11.92 2.72 4.00
N CYS A 11 -10.95 3.47 3.48
CA CYS A 11 -9.54 3.19 3.73
C CYS A 11 -9.20 3.48 5.19
N THR A 12 -8.72 2.47 5.91
CA THR A 12 -8.30 2.60 7.32
C THR A 12 -7.09 3.50 7.53
N ARG A 13 -6.36 3.85 6.45
CA ARG A 13 -5.16 4.68 6.51
C ARG A 13 -5.38 6.15 6.17
N CYS A 14 -6.14 6.43 5.11
CA CYS A 14 -6.36 7.81 4.66
C CYS A 14 -7.80 8.29 4.87
N GLY A 15 -8.72 7.44 5.34
CA GLY A 15 -10.12 7.77 5.58
C GLY A 15 -10.98 7.97 4.33
N LEU A 16 -10.39 7.91 3.13
CA LEU A 16 -11.12 8.05 1.86
C LEU A 16 -12.01 6.84 1.59
N ILE A 17 -13.19 7.11 1.04
CA ILE A 17 -14.17 6.11 0.63
C ILE A 17 -13.90 5.71 -0.82
N TYR A 18 -13.97 4.41 -1.11
CA TYR A 18 -13.78 3.84 -2.43
C TYR A 18 -14.96 2.94 -2.78
N GLU A 19 -15.51 3.13 -3.96
CA GLU A 19 -16.50 2.23 -4.53
C GLU A 19 -15.84 0.91 -4.97
N SER A 20 -16.44 -0.21 -4.58
CA SER A 20 -15.94 -1.55 -4.89
C SER A 20 -17.08 -2.46 -5.28
N HIS A 21 -16.95 -3.14 -6.41
CA HIS A 21 -17.89 -4.21 -6.79
C HIS A 21 -17.64 -5.51 -6.02
N TRP A 22 -16.61 -5.55 -5.17
CA TRP A 22 -16.28 -6.72 -4.37
C TRP A 22 -16.98 -6.67 -3.02
N PRO A 23 -17.52 -7.80 -2.53
CA PRO A 23 -18.13 -7.87 -1.20
C PRO A 23 -17.21 -7.29 -0.12
N ILE A 24 -17.82 -6.67 0.89
CA ILE A 24 -17.12 -6.20 2.08
C ILE A 24 -16.70 -7.46 2.85
N LEU A 25 -15.43 -7.82 2.75
CA LEU A 25 -14.79 -8.75 3.68
C LEU A 25 -14.48 -7.95 4.95
N ASP A 26 -14.67 -8.55 6.13
CA ASP A 26 -14.40 -7.97 7.47
C ASP A 26 -12.92 -7.60 7.72
N GLU A 27 -12.12 -7.42 6.68
CA GLU A 27 -10.72 -7.05 6.77
C GLU A 27 -10.52 -5.53 6.67
N PRO A 28 -9.51 -4.97 7.35
CA PRO A 28 -9.16 -3.56 7.22
C PRO A 28 -8.76 -3.26 5.77
N PHE A 29 -9.63 -2.53 5.06
CA PHE A 29 -9.36 -2.11 3.69
C PHE A 29 -8.26 -1.04 3.65
N VAL A 30 -7.23 -1.28 2.85
CA VAL A 30 -6.18 -0.30 2.54
C VAL A 30 -6.24 0.02 1.05
N CYS A 31 -6.42 1.30 0.71
CA CYS A 31 -6.60 1.69 -0.68
C CYS A 31 -5.32 1.53 -1.52
N PRO A 32 -5.45 1.35 -2.85
CA PRO A 32 -4.29 1.19 -3.76
C PRO A 32 -3.26 2.32 -3.66
N HIS A 33 -3.71 3.54 -3.36
CA HIS A 33 -2.82 4.69 -3.15
C HIS A 33 -1.93 4.49 -1.91
N CYS A 34 -2.52 4.18 -0.75
CA CYS A 34 -1.77 3.91 0.47
C CYS A 34 -0.88 2.66 0.36
N VAL A 35 -1.31 1.65 -0.40
CA VAL A 35 -0.47 0.51 -0.76
C VAL A 35 0.74 1.03 -1.54
N ARG A 36 0.55 1.72 -2.68
CA ARG A 36 1.63 2.23 -3.53
C ARG A 36 2.67 3.06 -2.76
N GLU A 37 2.23 3.97 -1.91
CA GLU A 37 3.13 4.77 -1.07
C GLU A 37 3.96 3.91 -0.11
N SER A 38 3.36 2.87 0.48
CA SER A 38 4.09 1.93 1.34
C SER A 38 5.14 1.14 0.57
N TRP A 39 4.82 0.72 -0.65
CA TRP A 39 5.78 0.03 -1.53
C TRP A 39 6.93 0.95 -1.93
N LYS A 40 6.64 2.22 -2.22
CA LYS A 40 7.67 3.22 -2.54
C LYS A 40 8.63 3.44 -1.37
N GLN A 41 8.11 3.64 -0.16
CA GLN A 41 8.93 3.79 1.06
C GLN A 41 9.80 2.55 1.32
N ARG A 42 9.24 1.34 1.16
CA ARG A 42 10.00 0.09 1.28
C ARG A 42 11.12 0.00 0.23
N LYS A 43 10.84 0.36 -1.01
CA LYS A 43 11.85 0.37 -2.09
C LYS A 43 12.97 1.37 -1.79
N GLU A 44 12.65 2.58 -1.34
CA GLU A 44 13.63 3.58 -0.95
C GLU A 44 14.49 3.12 0.24
N ALA A 45 13.89 2.46 1.23
CA ALA A 45 14.61 1.88 2.36
C ALA A 45 15.57 0.76 1.92
N LEU A 46 15.14 -0.13 1.02
CA LEU A 46 15.99 -1.17 0.44
C LEU A 46 17.13 -0.59 -0.40
N VAL A 47 16.86 0.45 -1.20
CA VAL A 47 17.90 1.15 -1.99
C VAL A 47 18.91 1.85 -1.07
N LYS A 48 18.47 2.52 0.00
CA LYS A 48 19.37 3.11 1.00
C LYS A 48 20.24 2.06 1.69
N ARG A 49 19.67 0.91 2.07
CA ARG A 49 20.45 -0.22 2.63
C ARG A 49 21.48 -0.74 1.64
N ARG A 50 21.12 -0.89 0.36
CA ARG A 50 22.07 -1.33 -0.68
C ARG A 50 23.24 -0.34 -0.83
N LYS A 51 22.97 0.96 -0.90
CA LYS A 51 24.02 2.00 -0.96
C LYS A 51 24.87 2.09 0.32
N GLY A 52 24.30 1.75 1.48
CA GLY A 52 25.06 1.64 2.74
C GLY A 52 25.96 0.40 2.82
N VAL A 53 25.64 -0.67 2.09
CA VAL A 53 26.50 -1.86 1.98
C VAL A 53 27.68 -1.62 1.03
N ASP A 54 27.50 -0.84 -0.05
CA ASP A 54 28.60 -0.52 -0.98
C ASP A 54 29.67 0.41 -0.36
N TYR A 55 29.30 1.29 0.57
CA TYR A 55 30.27 2.13 1.31
C TYR A 55 31.01 1.39 2.44
N GLY A 56 30.59 0.17 2.80
CA GLY A 56 31.22 -0.65 3.84
C GLY A 56 32.16 -1.74 3.31
N LYS A 57 32.39 -1.80 1.99
CA LYS A 57 33.22 -2.83 1.33
C LYS A 57 34.46 -2.29 0.62
N SER A 58 34.94 -1.10 1.00
CA SER A 58 36.22 -0.57 0.55
C SER A 58 37.05 -0.14 1.76
N GLN A 59 37.57 -1.13 2.48
CA GLN A 59 38.74 -1.06 3.36
C GLN A 59 38.90 -2.45 3.97
N PHE A 60 39.58 -3.34 3.24
CA PHE A 60 40.53 -4.36 3.72
C PHE A 60 41.04 -5.15 2.51
#